data_AF-A0A7W1BT68-F1
#
_entry.id   AF-A0A7W1BT68-F1
#
_cell.length_a   1.000
_cell.length_b   1.000
_cell.length_c   1.000
_cell.angle_alpha   90.00
_cell.angle_beta   90.00
_cell.angle_gamma   90.00
#
_symmetry.space_group_name_H-M   'P 1'
#
loop_
_entity.id
_entity.type
_entity.pdbx_description
1 polymer ?
#
loop_
_entity_poly.entity_id
_entity_poly.type
_entity_poly.pdbx_seq_one_letter_code
_entity_poly.pdbx_strand_id
1 'polypeptide(L)' 'SWINLVERWFAALTEKQLRRGAHRSTRELEAAIRTYLAISNEQPRPFVWTKSADQILATLARFVTRISDSGH' A
#
# COMPACT_ATOMS: atom_id res chain seq x y z
N SER A 1 6.49 -8.29 10.82
CA SER A 1 5.30 -7.46 11.14
C SER A 1 4.51 -7.20 9.87
N TRP A 2 3.18 -7.21 9.93
CA TRP A 2 2.31 -6.94 8.78
C TRP A 2 2.56 -5.55 8.16
N ILE A 3 2.88 -4.54 8.98
CA ILE A 3 3.18 -3.18 8.49
C ILE A 3 4.42 -3.11 7.58
N ASN A 4 5.46 -3.91 7.88
CA ASN A 4 6.66 -3.98 7.05
C ASN A 4 6.36 -4.60 5.66
N LEU A 5 5.35 -5.46 5.54
CA LEU A 5 4.92 -5.99 4.24
C LEU A 5 4.17 -4.91 3.44
N VAL A 6 3.34 -4.11 4.12
CA VAL A 6 2.64 -2.96 3.53
C VAL A 6 3.65 -1.91 3.03
N GLU A 7 4.62 -1.54 3.87
CA GLU A 7 5.69 -0.59 3.51
C GLU A 7 6.50 -1.07 2.30
N ARG A 8 6.87 -2.36 2.27
CA ARG A 8 7.59 -2.96 1.13
C ARG A 8 6.74 -2.98 -0.14
N TRP A 9 5.44 -3.21 -0.03
CA TRP A 9 4.53 -3.15 -1.17
C TRP A 9 4.46 -1.73 -1.75
N PHE A 10 4.31 -0.71 -0.91
CA PHE A 10 4.30 0.69 -1.36
C PHE A 10 5.65 1.14 -1.96
N ALA A 11 6.78 0.65 -1.42
CA ALA A 11 8.09 0.89 -2.01
C ALA A 11 8.20 0.26 -3.41
N ALA A 12 7.68 -0.96 -3.59
CA ALA A 12 7.67 -1.64 -4.88
C ALA A 12 6.74 -0.98 -5.90
N LEU A 13 5.58 -0.47 -5.49
CA LEU A 13 4.70 0.35 -6.32
C LEU A 13 5.43 1.62 -6.79
N THR A 14 6.10 2.31 -5.86
CA THR A 14 6.83 3.54 -6.16
C THR A 14 7.95 3.29 -7.19
N GLU A 15 8.80 2.31 -6.96
CA GLU A 15 9.91 2.01 -7.87
C GLU A 15 9.45 1.53 -9.25
N LYS A 16 8.42 0.68 -9.31
CA LYS A 16 7.98 0.04 -10.56
C LYS A 16 7.05 0.91 -11.39
N GLN A 17 6.16 1.68 -10.77
CA GLN A 17 5.12 2.42 -11.47
C GLN A 17 5.28 3.94 -11.39
N LEU A 18 5.77 4.49 -10.27
CA LEU A 18 5.80 5.94 -10.08
C LEU A 18 7.11 6.56 -10.54
N ARG A 19 8.24 5.94 -10.20
CA ARG A 19 9.58 6.47 -10.48
C ARG A 19 10.03 6.27 -11.93
N ARG A 20 9.48 5.25 -12.60
CA ARG A 20 9.74 4.93 -14.01
C ARG A 20 8.60 5.29 -14.96
N GLY A 21 7.43 5.63 -14.43
CA GLY A 21 6.26 6.00 -15.23
C GLY A 21 6.27 7.48 -15.58
N ALA A 22 6.36 7.80 -16.87
CA ALA A 22 6.11 9.15 -17.36
C ALA A 22 4.59 9.36 -17.53
N HIS A 23 3.87 9.44 -16.41
CA HIS A 23 2.42 9.67 -16.41
C HIS A 23 2.14 11.10 -16.87
N ARG A 24 1.47 11.27 -18.01
CA ARG A 24 1.15 12.57 -18.61
C ARG A 24 -0.15 13.16 -18.06
N SER A 25 -0.87 12.41 -17.22
CA SER A 25 -2.08 12.85 -16.54
C SER A 25 -2.33 12.06 -15.26
N THR A 26 -3.15 12.63 -14.36
CA THR A 26 -3.65 11.95 -13.16
C THR A 26 -4.44 10.68 -13.47
N ARG A 27 -5.19 10.65 -14.58
CA ARG A 27 -5.93 9.47 -15.02
C ARG A 27 -5.01 8.32 -15.44
N GLU A 28 -3.90 8.64 -16.09
CA GLU A 28 -2.88 7.64 -16.48
C GLU A 28 -2.18 7.07 -15.25
N LEU A 29 -1.85 7.93 -14.27
CA LEU A 29 -1.33 7.52 -12.97
C LEU A 29 -2.31 6.57 -12.26
N GLU A 30 -3.59 6.92 -12.21
CA GLU A 30 -4.62 6.08 -11.58
C GLU A 30 -4.73 4.72 -12.28
N ALA A 31 -4.72 4.70 -13.62
CA ALA A 31 -4.76 3.46 -14.40
C ALA A 31 -3.53 2.58 -14.13
N ALA A 32 -2.33 3.15 -14.03
CA ALA A 32 -1.11 2.43 -13.71
C ALA A 32 -1.15 1.81 -12.30
N ILE A 33 -1.67 2.54 -11.31
CA ILE A 33 -1.87 2.03 -9.94
C ILE A 33 -2.87 0.87 -9.94
N ARG A 34 -4.03 1.02 -10.60
CA ARG A 34 -5.05 -0.03 -10.70
C ARG A 34 -4.52 -1.28 -11.39
N THR A 35 -3.74 -1.11 -12.45
CA THR A 35 -3.10 -2.22 -13.19
C THR A 35 -2.11 -2.96 -12.31
N TYR A 36 -1.26 -2.23 -11.57
CA TYR A 36 -0.32 -2.82 -10.63
C TYR A 36 -1.01 -3.59 -9.50
N LEU A 37 -2.13 -3.06 -9.01
CA LEU A 37 -2.93 -3.70 -7.97
C LEU A 37 -3.57 -5.01 -8.48
N ALA A 38 -4.10 -5.03 -9.70
CA ALA A 38 -4.63 -6.23 -10.33
C ALA A 38 -3.55 -7.32 -10.48
N ILE A 39 -2.39 -6.97 -11.04
CA ILE A 39 -1.26 -7.89 -11.22
C ILE A 39 -0.77 -8.44 -9.86
N SER A 40 -0.68 -7.56 -8.86
CA SER A 40 -0.24 -7.94 -7.50
C SER A 40 -1.22 -8.88 -6.81
N ASN A 41 -2.52 -8.75 -7.08
CA ASN A 41 -3.56 -9.61 -6.49
C ASN A 41 -3.70 -10.94 -7.23
N GLU A 42 -3.43 -10.99 -8.54
CA GLU A 42 -3.47 -12.20 -9.35
C GLU A 42 -2.39 -13.21 -8.94
N GLN A 43 -1.21 -12.71 -8.51
CA GLN A 43 -0.16 -13.51 -7.92
C GLN A 43 0.28 -12.89 -6.58
N PRO A 44 -0.34 -13.24 -5.44
CA PRO A 44 -0.07 -12.61 -4.14
C PRO A 44 1.30 -12.97 -3.54
N ARG A 45 2.26 -13.42 -4.35
CA ARG A 45 3.62 -13.75 -3.93
C ARG A 45 4.51 -12.53 -4.14
N PRO A 46 5.31 -12.10 -3.15
CA PRO A 46 5.59 -12.72 -1.84
C PRO A 46 4.74 -12.19 -0.67
N PHE A 47 3.71 -11.36 -0.92
CA PHE A 47 2.95 -10.66 0.12
C PHE A 47 1.59 -11.31 0.36
N VAL A 48 1.57 -12.41 1.11
CA VAL A 48 0.31 -13.03 1.55
C VAL A 48 -0.21 -12.26 2.77
N TRP A 49 -1.38 -11.65 2.61
CA TRP A 49 -2.06 -10.91 3.66
C TRP A 49 -2.76 -11.90 4.59
N THR A 50 -2.16 -12.13 5.77
CA THR A 50 -2.73 -13.05 6.77
C THR A 50 -3.77 -12.40 7.68
N LYS A 51 -3.90 -11.06 7.62
CA LYS A 51 -4.89 -10.27 8.36
C LYS A 51 -5.96 -9.74 7.42
N SER A 52 -7.21 -9.75 7.87
CA SER A 52 -8.31 -9.14 7.11
C SER A 52 -8.16 -7.61 7.06
N ALA A 53 -8.77 -6.98 6.05
CA ALA A 53 -8.83 -5.53 5.92
C ALA A 53 -9.35 -4.85 7.20
N ASP A 54 -10.34 -5.45 7.87
CA ASP A 54 -10.89 -4.91 9.12
C ASP A 54 -9.89 -4.95 10.28
N GLN A 55 -9.14 -6.04 10.44
CA GLN A 55 -8.09 -6.15 11.46
C GLN A 55 -6.96 -5.15 11.23
N ILE A 56 -6.69 -4.87 9.96
CA ILE A 56 -5.73 -3.88 9.49
C ILE A 56 -6.17 -2.47 9.87
N LEU A 57 -7.41 -2.10 9.49
CA LEU A 57 -7.98 -0.79 9.78
C LEU A 57 -8.11 -0.55 11.28
N ALA A 58 -8.51 -1.57 12.05
CA ALA A 58 -8.56 -1.48 13.51
C ALA A 58 -7.17 -1.29 14.15
N THR A 59 -6.13 -1.94 13.61
CA THR A 59 -4.74 -1.76 14.07
C THR A 59 -4.24 -0.35 13.75
N LEU A 60 -4.51 0.13 12.53
CA LEU A 60 -4.15 1.48 12.10
C LEU A 60 -4.88 2.54 12.92
N ALA A 61 -6.18 2.39 13.15
CA ALA A 61 -6.95 3.30 14.01
C ALA A 61 -6.33 3.39 15.40
N ARG A 62 -6.01 2.26 16.05
CA ARG A 62 -5.35 2.23 17.36
C ARG A 62 -3.96 2.87 17.35
N PHE A 63 -3.20 2.70 16.26
CA PHE A 63 -1.87 3.27 16.11
C PHE A 63 -1.93 4.79 15.89
N VAL A 64 -2.81 5.26 15.01
CA VAL A 64 -3.03 6.69 14.73
C VAL A 64 -3.54 7.40 15.97
N THR A 65 -4.51 6.82 16.71
CA THR A 65 -4.97 7.38 17.99
C THR A 65 -3.84 7.51 19.00
N ARG A 66 -2.93 6.52 19.06
CA ARG A 66 -1.78 6.58 19.97
C ARG A 66 -0.77 7.67 19.58
N ILE A 67 -0.57 7.93 18.28
CA ILE A 67 0.35 8.96 17.79
C ILE A 67 -0.27 10.36 17.92
N SER A 68 -1.58 10.51 17.72
CA SER A 68 -2.26 11.78 17.94
C SER A 68 -2.33 12.19 19.41
N ASP A 69 -2.25 11.23 20.32
CA ASP A 69 -2.26 11.44 21.77
C ASP A 69 -0.84 11.56 22.36
N SER A 70 0.20 11.22 21.58
CA SER A 70 1.58 11.60 21.88
C SER A 70 1.79 13.06 21.46
N GLY A 71 1.28 13.98 22.29
CA GLY A 71 1.42 15.41 22.10
C GLY A 71 2.88 15.83 21.88
N HIS A 72 3.12 16.42 20.71
CA HIS A 72 4.13 17.45 20.47
C HIS A 72 3.38 18.72 20.07
#